data_AF-A0AAD7HRM7-F1
#
_entry.id   AF-A0AAD7HRM7-F1
#
_cell.length_a   1.000
_cell.length_b   1.000
_cell.length_c   1.000
_cell.angle_alpha   90.00
_cell.angle_beta   90.00
_cell.angle_gamma   90.00
#
_symmetry.space_group_name_H-M   'P 1'
#
loop_
_entity.id
_entity.type
_entity.pdbx_description
1 polymer ?
#
loop_
_entity_poly.entity_id
_entity_poly.type
_entity_poly.pdbx_seq_one_letter_code
_entity_poly.pdbx_strand_id
1 'polypeptide(L)'
;MKSLVIIFAAFSPGPFLANPFLNLYLQAYLILHFDLLRHPHVDPPFNARVDIGIEPAEIPDFLDIFLGNQPRAGETKGMVQVNAVTPLELIAAAELSPERALFGNGESVQTIASTIRIHPVAMELVCRAEPQVRTSAITGEVTEVPFNFDTALNMHIRADKNDQLLLRTTLRPSDVQNIRDAAANLPTHSTRVLRAKMARESIYTPVSVSGGVVTRMPLEYDFLCNIS
;
A
#
# COMPACT_ATOMS: atom_id res chain seq x y z
N MET A 1 17.45 28.89 8.22
CA MET A 1 17.29 27.45 7.89
C MET A 1 16.15 26.91 8.73
N LYS A 2 15.06 26.43 8.13
CA LYS A 2 13.96 25.79 8.88
C LYS A 2 14.31 24.31 9.03
N SER A 3 14.56 23.89 10.27
CA SER A 3 14.75 22.47 10.61
C SER A 3 13.41 21.76 10.54
N LEU A 4 13.31 20.77 9.64
CA LEU A 4 12.15 19.89 9.51
C LEU A 4 12.08 18.97 10.72
N VAL A 5 11.04 19.13 11.55
CA VAL A 5 10.76 18.28 12.71
C VAL A 5 10.00 17.05 12.22
N ILE A 6 10.63 15.88 12.29
CA ILE A 6 9.99 14.59 12.01
C ILE A 6 9.30 14.13 13.31
N ILE A 7 7.97 14.01 13.27
CA ILE A 7 7.18 13.45 14.37
C ILE A 7 7.31 11.92 14.29
N PHE A 8 8.07 11.32 15.20
CA PHE A 8 8.18 9.86 15.32
C PHE A 8 7.03 9.32 16.17
N ALA A 9 6.09 8.60 15.55
CA ALA A 9 5.17 7.74 16.26
C ALA A 9 5.69 6.29 16.22
N ALA A 10 6.24 5.80 17.34
CA ALA A 10 6.52 4.41 17.77
C ALA A 10 7.17 3.37 16.81
N PHE A 11 7.34 3.65 15.52
CA PHE A 11 8.04 2.79 14.55
C PHE A 11 9.44 3.38 14.30
N SER A 12 10.49 2.62 14.61
CA SER A 12 11.83 2.97 14.14
C SER A 12 11.87 2.70 12.65
N PRO A 13 12.09 3.70 11.77
CA PRO A 13 12.22 3.46 10.33
C PRO A 13 13.50 2.69 9.97
N GLY A 14 14.43 2.55 10.94
CA GLY A 14 15.73 1.91 10.76
C GLY A 14 15.65 0.51 10.13
N PRO A 15 14.92 -0.46 10.71
CA PRO A 15 14.83 -1.82 10.17
C PRO A 15 14.22 -1.89 8.76
N PHE A 16 13.21 -1.07 8.47
CA PHE A 16 12.56 -1.05 7.15
C PHE A 16 13.52 -0.62 6.04
N LEU A 17 14.24 0.49 6.26
CA LEU A 17 15.18 1.03 5.26
C LEU A 17 16.53 0.30 5.25
N ALA A 18 16.91 -0.36 6.36
CA ALA A 18 18.12 -1.15 6.47
C ALA A 18 18.03 -2.51 5.75
N ASN A 19 16.82 -2.99 5.43
CA ASN A 19 16.68 -4.21 4.67
C ASN A 19 17.04 -3.96 3.19
N PRO A 20 18.09 -4.59 2.65
CA PRO A 20 18.57 -4.31 1.29
C PRO A 20 17.56 -4.70 0.22
N PHE A 21 16.75 -5.73 0.45
CA PHE A 21 15.72 -6.15 -0.50
C PHE A 21 14.57 -5.15 -0.54
N LEU A 22 14.00 -4.78 0.60
CA LEU A 22 12.93 -3.77 0.65
C LEU A 22 13.41 -2.44 0.09
N ASN A 23 14.64 -2.05 0.40
CA ASN A 23 15.26 -0.85 -0.13
C ASN A 23 15.40 -0.93 -1.67
N LEU A 24 15.83 -2.07 -2.21
CA LEU A 24 15.93 -2.29 -3.67
C LEU A 24 14.55 -2.22 -4.35
N TYR A 25 13.53 -2.87 -3.80
CA TYR A 25 12.15 -2.82 -4.31
C TYR A 25 11.58 -1.40 -4.24
N LEU A 26 11.86 -0.65 -3.18
CA LEU A 26 11.45 0.73 -3.02
C LEU A 26 12.14 1.64 -4.07
N GLN A 27 13.43 1.45 -4.31
CA GLN A 27 14.14 2.15 -5.38
C GLN A 27 13.55 1.83 -6.77
N ALA A 28 13.27 0.56 -7.06
CA ALA A 28 12.66 0.14 -8.32
C ALA A 28 11.24 0.75 -8.49
N TYR A 29 10.47 0.80 -7.40
CA TYR A 29 9.19 1.49 -7.38
C TYR A 29 9.33 2.98 -7.70
N LEU A 30 10.27 3.69 -7.08
CA LEU A 30 10.56 5.10 -7.37
C LEU A 30 10.92 5.33 -8.83
N ILE A 31 11.79 4.48 -9.40
CA ILE A 31 12.24 4.59 -10.78
C ILE A 31 11.05 4.53 -11.75
N LEU A 32 10.15 3.54 -11.59
CA LEU A 32 8.99 3.43 -12.45
C LEU A 32 7.95 4.52 -12.18
N HIS A 33 7.68 4.81 -10.90
CA HIS A 33 6.60 5.72 -10.53
C HIS A 33 6.87 7.17 -10.96
N PHE A 34 8.14 7.58 -10.98
CA PHE A 34 8.56 8.94 -11.38
C PHE A 34 9.29 8.98 -12.73
N ASP A 35 9.21 7.91 -13.53
CA ASP A 35 9.85 7.79 -14.85
C ASP A 35 11.34 8.19 -14.87
N LEU A 36 12.08 7.78 -13.83
CA LEU A 36 13.49 8.15 -13.64
C LEU A 36 14.42 7.54 -14.69
N LEU A 37 13.96 6.52 -15.44
CA LEU A 37 14.69 5.98 -16.58
C LEU A 37 14.83 7.01 -17.71
N ARG A 38 13.80 7.82 -17.95
CA ARG A 38 13.79 8.86 -18.99
C ARG A 38 14.35 10.19 -18.48
N HIS A 39 14.27 10.40 -17.17
CA HIS A 39 14.74 11.60 -16.50
C HIS A 39 15.78 11.27 -15.42
N PRO A 40 16.98 10.77 -15.80
CA PRO A 40 18.01 10.35 -14.84
C PRO A 40 18.65 11.53 -14.08
N HIS A 41 18.34 12.77 -14.47
CA HIS A 41 18.94 14.00 -13.95
C HIS A 41 18.36 14.49 -12.61
N VAL A 42 17.62 13.66 -11.88
CA VAL A 42 17.32 14.01 -10.48
C VAL A 42 18.62 13.83 -9.70
N ASP A 43 19.29 14.95 -9.40
CA ASP A 43 20.60 14.98 -8.76
C ASP A 43 20.61 14.01 -7.56
N PRO A 44 21.47 12.96 -7.58
CA PRO A 44 21.52 12.02 -6.48
C PRO A 44 22.01 12.74 -5.23
N PRO A 45 21.28 12.64 -4.10
CA PRO A 45 20.27 11.61 -3.83
C PRO A 45 18.79 12.02 -4.09
N PHE A 46 17.98 11.06 -4.55
CA PHE A 46 16.53 11.25 -4.72
C PHE A 46 15.85 11.32 -3.34
N ASN A 47 15.18 12.44 -3.06
CA ASN A 47 14.51 12.65 -1.78
C ASN A 47 13.02 12.33 -1.90
N ALA A 48 12.55 11.36 -1.12
CA ALA A 48 11.16 10.95 -1.14
C ALA A 48 10.58 10.83 0.28
N ARG A 49 9.30 11.14 0.39
CA ARG A 49 8.44 10.77 1.49
C ARG A 49 7.81 9.42 1.18
N VAL A 50 7.94 8.48 2.09
CA VAL A 50 7.25 7.18 2.03
C VAL A 50 6.16 7.21 3.09
N ASP A 51 4.91 7.12 2.64
CA ASP A 51 3.77 6.97 3.52
C ASP A 51 3.56 5.49 3.79
N ILE A 52 3.59 5.12 5.06
CA ILE A 52 3.38 3.76 5.53
C ILE A 52 2.09 3.66 6.34
N GLY A 53 1.42 2.52 6.21
CA GLY A 53 0.28 2.14 7.01
C GLY A 53 0.57 0.87 7.78
N ILE A 54 -0.11 0.68 8.91
CA ILE A 54 -0.21 -0.63 9.54
C ILE A 54 -1.56 -1.21 9.11
N GLU A 55 -1.54 -2.28 8.31
CA GLU A 55 -2.73 -3.06 7.94
C GLU A 55 -2.72 -4.39 8.70
N PRO A 56 -3.87 -5.05 8.93
CA PRO A 56 -3.93 -6.41 9.41
C PRO A 56 -3.09 -7.34 8.54
N ALA A 57 -2.31 -8.21 9.18
CA ALA A 57 -1.37 -9.08 8.49
C ALA A 57 -2.06 -10.20 7.70
N GLU A 58 -3.29 -10.52 8.08
CA GLU A 58 -4.13 -11.52 7.42
C GLU A 58 -5.36 -10.85 6.81
N ILE A 59 -5.70 -11.26 5.58
CA ILE A 59 -6.84 -10.71 4.82
C ILE A 59 -8.18 -10.88 5.56
N PRO A 60 -8.49 -12.03 6.21
CA PRO A 60 -9.73 -12.16 6.95
C PRO A 60 -9.90 -11.11 8.04
N ASP A 61 -8.82 -10.77 8.76
CA ASP A 61 -8.86 -9.75 9.82
C ASP A 61 -9.11 -8.35 9.24
N PHE A 62 -8.50 -8.04 8.08
CA PHE A 62 -8.79 -6.81 7.34
C PHE A 62 -10.26 -6.73 6.93
N LEU A 63 -10.81 -7.79 6.35
CA LEU A 63 -12.20 -7.83 5.92
C LEU A 63 -13.16 -7.70 7.11
N ASP A 64 -12.88 -8.39 8.22
CA ASP A 64 -13.69 -8.29 9.44
C ASP A 64 -13.74 -6.83 9.94
N ILE A 65 -12.58 -6.17 10.07
CA ILE A 65 -12.51 -4.77 10.50
C ILE A 65 -13.20 -3.83 9.51
N PHE A 66 -12.93 -4.03 8.22
CA PHE A 66 -13.44 -3.20 7.14
C PHE A 66 -14.97 -3.25 7.04
N LEU A 67 -15.56 -4.42 7.27
CA LEU A 67 -17.02 -4.61 7.29
C LEU A 67 -17.68 -4.13 8.60
N GLY A 68 -16.91 -3.51 9.50
CA GLY A 68 -17.40 -3.01 10.78
C GLY A 68 -17.52 -4.07 11.87
N ASN A 69 -17.06 -5.31 11.62
CA ASN A 69 -17.01 -6.32 12.67
C ASN A 69 -15.93 -5.98 13.69
N GLN A 70 -16.02 -6.61 14.86
CA GLN A 70 -14.94 -6.55 15.83
C GLN A 70 -13.79 -7.46 15.37
N PRO A 71 -12.53 -7.06 15.58
CA PRO A 71 -11.40 -7.97 15.43
C PRO A 71 -11.61 -9.22 16.27
N ARG A 72 -11.13 -10.38 15.79
CA ARG A 72 -11.21 -11.64 16.52
C ARG A 72 -10.56 -11.51 17.90
N ALA A 73 -11.10 -12.19 18.90
CA ALA A 73 -10.58 -12.15 20.26
C ALA A 73 -9.08 -12.54 20.28
N GLY A 74 -8.22 -11.59 20.66
CA GLY A 74 -6.77 -11.71 20.63
C GLY A 74 -6.07 -10.45 20.11
N GLU A 75 -4.75 -10.41 20.17
CA GLU A 75 -3.97 -9.34 19.55
C GLU A 75 -3.91 -9.56 18.03
N THR A 76 -4.70 -8.78 17.27
CA THR A 76 -4.59 -8.76 15.81
C THR A 76 -3.20 -8.27 15.41
N LYS A 77 -2.47 -9.11 14.68
CA LYS A 77 -1.16 -8.73 14.14
C LYS A 77 -1.37 -7.77 12.98
N GLY A 78 -0.83 -6.57 13.11
CA GLY A 78 -0.63 -5.61 12.04
C GLY A 78 0.69 -5.85 11.29
N MET A 79 0.81 -5.21 10.15
CA MET A 79 1.93 -5.33 9.23
C MET A 79 2.12 -4.00 8.51
N VAL A 80 3.37 -3.55 8.42
CA VAL A 80 3.73 -2.36 7.67
C VAL A 80 3.39 -2.57 6.18
N GLN A 81 2.77 -1.56 5.58
CA GLN A 81 2.47 -1.49 4.15
C GLN A 81 2.97 -0.14 3.64
N VAL A 82 3.52 -0.13 2.43
CA VAL A 82 3.81 1.10 1.72
C VAL A 82 2.53 1.54 1.00
N ASN A 83 2.00 2.68 1.40
CA ASN A 83 0.74 3.21 0.89
C ASN A 83 0.97 4.15 -0.29
N ALA A 84 1.95 5.04 -0.17
CA ALA A 84 2.29 6.00 -1.20
C ALA A 84 3.76 6.41 -1.07
N VAL A 85 4.31 6.88 -2.18
CA VAL A 85 5.61 7.56 -2.18
C VAL A 85 5.48 8.87 -2.93
N THR A 86 6.05 9.93 -2.39
CA THR A 86 5.95 11.29 -2.95
C THR A 86 7.33 11.95 -2.94
N PRO A 87 7.80 12.55 -4.05
CA PRO A 87 9.06 13.27 -4.06
C PRO A 87 8.95 14.49 -3.13
N LEU A 88 9.99 14.77 -2.34
CA LEU A 88 9.96 15.91 -1.40
C LEU A 88 9.79 17.25 -2.13
N GLU A 89 10.27 17.37 -3.36
CA GLU A 89 10.09 18.56 -4.20
C GLU A 89 8.62 18.87 -4.48
N LEU A 90 7.82 17.82 -4.76
CA LEU A 90 6.37 17.97 -4.95
C LEU A 90 5.66 18.35 -3.65
N ILE A 91 6.18 17.88 -2.50
CA ILE A 91 5.61 18.25 -1.19
C ILE A 91 5.87 19.72 -0.91
N ALA A 92 7.09 20.22 -1.13
CA ALA A 92 7.42 21.63 -0.95
C ALA A 92 6.54 22.53 -1.83
N ALA A 93 6.28 22.12 -3.08
CA ALA A 93 5.36 22.82 -3.97
C ALA A 93 3.91 22.77 -3.47
N ALA A 94 3.45 21.63 -2.96
CA ALA A 94 2.09 21.45 -2.45
C ALA A 94 1.85 22.10 -1.07
N GLU A 95 2.86 22.25 -0.22
CA GLU A 95 2.76 23.00 1.05
C GLU A 95 2.58 24.50 0.83
N LEU A 96 2.96 24.99 -0.35
CA LEU A 96 2.72 26.37 -0.77
C LEU A 96 1.35 26.56 -1.43
N SER A 97 0.57 25.50 -1.66
CA SER A 97 -0.77 25.60 -2.24
C SER A 97 -1.85 25.74 -1.15
N PRO A 98 -2.79 26.72 -1.27
CA PRO A 98 -3.88 26.92 -0.31
C PRO A 98 -4.87 25.76 -0.19
N GLU A 99 -4.88 24.84 -1.16
CA GLU A 99 -5.87 23.76 -1.29
C GLU A 99 -5.66 22.61 -0.29
N ARG A 100 -4.54 22.60 0.44
CA ARG A 100 -4.23 21.58 1.44
C ARG A 100 -5.17 21.55 2.65
N ALA A 101 -6.05 22.56 2.80
CA ALA A 101 -7.12 22.55 3.79
C ALA A 101 -8.21 21.47 3.52
N LEU A 102 -8.23 20.86 2.33
CA LEU A 102 -9.26 19.88 1.93
C LEU A 102 -8.89 18.41 2.20
N PHE A 103 -7.61 18.10 2.38
CA PHE A 103 -7.19 16.77 2.85
C PHE A 103 -7.16 16.84 4.37
N GLY A 104 -8.32 16.58 4.97
CA GLY A 104 -8.63 16.83 6.37
C GLY A 104 -7.62 16.29 7.37
N ASN A 105 -7.74 16.82 8.59
CA ASN A 105 -6.97 16.52 9.80
C ASN A 105 -7.06 15.05 10.30
N GLY A 106 -7.15 14.07 9.40
CA GLY A 106 -7.12 12.64 9.68
C GLY A 106 -5.72 12.20 10.07
N GLU A 107 -5.34 12.53 11.30
CA GLU A 107 -4.15 12.08 11.99
C GLU A 107 -4.15 10.55 12.12
N SER A 108 -3.47 9.84 11.22
CA SER A 108 -2.37 8.93 11.58
C SER A 108 -1.82 8.14 10.38
N VAL A 109 -1.56 8.80 9.25
CA VAL A 109 -0.64 8.20 8.28
C VAL A 109 0.76 8.30 8.90
N GLN A 110 1.36 7.15 9.20
CA GLN A 110 2.75 7.14 9.63
C GLN A 110 3.60 7.47 8.40
N THR A 111 4.43 8.49 8.51
CA THR A 111 5.24 8.95 7.38
C THR A 111 6.71 8.81 7.71
N ILE A 112 7.47 8.27 6.77
CA ILE A 112 8.92 8.23 6.82
C ILE A 112 9.45 9.12 5.70
N ALA A 113 10.06 10.24 6.06
CA ALA A 113 10.85 11.03 5.11
C ALA A 113 12.26 10.45 5.06
N SER A 114 12.73 10.06 3.87
CA SER A 114 14.08 9.53 3.71
C SER A 114 14.71 9.96 2.40
N THR A 115 16.01 10.21 2.47
CA THR A 115 16.87 10.31 1.29
C THR A 115 17.14 8.90 0.77
N ILE A 116 16.75 8.61 -0.47
CA ILE A 116 16.92 7.29 -1.09
C ILE A 116 17.89 7.43 -2.25
N ARG A 117 19.03 6.73 -2.15
CA ARG A 117 20.00 6.66 -3.24
C ARG A 117 19.56 5.58 -4.22
N ILE A 118 19.29 5.97 -5.46
CA ILE A 118 18.99 5.02 -6.53
C ILE A 118 20.30 4.35 -6.97
N HIS A 119 20.42 3.06 -6.69
CA HIS A 119 21.58 2.25 -7.03
C HIS A 119 21.47 1.73 -8.48
N PRO A 120 22.58 1.58 -9.23
CA PRO A 120 22.54 1.04 -10.60
C PRO A 120 21.84 -0.32 -10.71
N VAL A 121 21.96 -1.16 -9.68
CA VAL A 121 21.26 -2.47 -9.61
C VAL A 121 19.74 -2.32 -9.65
N ALA A 122 19.18 -1.27 -9.04
CA ALA A 122 17.74 -1.00 -9.11
C ALA A 122 17.32 -0.59 -10.53
N MET A 123 18.13 0.22 -11.21
CA MET A 123 17.91 0.60 -12.61
C MET A 123 17.95 -0.64 -13.52
N GLU A 124 18.95 -1.50 -13.34
CA GLU A 124 19.08 -2.76 -14.08
C GLU A 124 17.88 -3.69 -13.84
N LEU A 125 17.44 -3.81 -12.58
CA LEU A 125 16.26 -4.59 -12.21
C LEU A 125 15.01 -4.09 -12.95
N VAL A 126 14.79 -2.77 -12.97
CA VAL A 126 13.64 -2.18 -13.66
C VAL A 126 13.74 -2.35 -15.18
N CYS A 127 14.92 -2.13 -15.77
CA CYS A 127 15.14 -2.32 -17.21
C CYS A 127 14.92 -3.76 -17.67
N ARG A 128 15.12 -4.74 -16.77
CA ARG A 128 14.88 -6.16 -17.02
C ARG A 128 13.49 -6.64 -16.60
N ALA A 129 12.69 -5.79 -15.95
CA ALA A 129 11.38 -6.18 -15.47
C ALA A 129 10.44 -6.40 -16.67
N GLU A 130 10.08 -7.66 -16.91
CA GLU A 130 9.10 -8.01 -17.92
C GLU A 130 7.69 -7.58 -17.47
N PRO A 131 6.80 -7.21 -18.41
CA PRO A 131 5.39 -7.01 -18.11
C PRO A 131 4.81 -8.22 -17.36
N GLN A 132 3.96 -7.94 -16.37
CA GLN A 132 3.24 -8.98 -15.67
C GLN A 132 2.01 -9.39 -16.48
N VAL A 133 1.89 -10.69 -16.75
CA VAL A 133 0.66 -11.27 -17.26
C VAL A 133 -0.32 -11.43 -16.11
N ARG A 134 -1.44 -10.72 -16.18
CA ARG A 134 -2.55 -10.85 -15.24
C ARG A 134 -3.70 -11.52 -15.94
N THR A 135 -3.99 -12.74 -15.51
CA THR A 135 -5.25 -13.39 -15.85
C THR A 135 -6.29 -12.94 -14.84
N SER A 136 -7.31 -12.24 -15.33
CA SER A 136 -8.51 -11.99 -14.55
C SER A 136 -9.08 -13.33 -14.10
N ALA A 137 -9.06 -13.58 -12.81
CA ALA A 137 -9.62 -14.81 -12.25
C ALA A 137 -11.16 -14.89 -12.40
N ILE A 138 -11.78 -13.82 -12.89
CA ILE A 138 -13.23 -13.69 -13.06
C ILE A 138 -13.63 -13.88 -14.54
N THR A 139 -13.00 -13.13 -15.45
CA THR A 139 -13.33 -13.16 -16.87
C THR A 139 -12.46 -14.12 -17.67
N GLY A 140 -11.36 -14.62 -17.08
CA GLY A 140 -10.31 -15.35 -17.79
C GLY A 140 -9.49 -14.46 -18.73
N GLU A 141 -9.81 -13.17 -18.84
CA GLU A 141 -9.11 -12.23 -19.71
C GLU A 141 -7.65 -12.12 -19.27
N VAL A 142 -6.75 -12.30 -20.22
CA VAL A 142 -5.31 -12.18 -20.02
C VAL A 142 -4.92 -10.77 -20.44
N THR A 143 -4.44 -9.99 -19.48
CA THR A 143 -3.95 -8.63 -19.70
C THR A 143 -2.46 -8.58 -19.38
N GLU A 144 -1.67 -7.99 -20.26
CA GLU A 144 -0.30 -7.61 -19.94
C GLU A 144 -0.34 -6.23 -19.29
N VAL A 145 0.19 -6.14 -18.07
CA VAL A 145 0.33 -4.87 -17.38
C VAL A 145 1.80 -4.61 -17.06
N PRO A 146 2.24 -3.34 -17.02
CA PRO A 146 3.57 -3.01 -16.55
C PRO A 146 3.83 -3.63 -15.16
N PHE A 147 5.06 -4.07 -14.92
CA PHE A 147 5.44 -4.62 -13.63
C PHE A 147 5.19 -3.58 -12.53
N ASN A 148 4.39 -3.95 -11.53
CA ASN A 148 4.05 -3.03 -10.45
C ASN A 148 4.85 -3.33 -9.18
N PHE A 149 5.90 -2.54 -8.95
CA PHE A 149 6.77 -2.70 -7.80
C PHE A 149 6.09 -2.36 -6.46
N ASP A 150 5.04 -1.53 -6.42
CA ASP A 150 4.30 -1.29 -5.16
C ASP A 150 3.66 -2.58 -4.63
N THR A 151 3.11 -3.36 -5.55
CA THR A 151 2.37 -4.58 -5.30
C THR A 151 3.38 -5.67 -4.97
N ALA A 152 4.48 -5.75 -5.73
CA ALA A 152 5.57 -6.68 -5.44
C ALA A 152 6.19 -6.43 -4.05
N LEU A 153 6.43 -5.17 -3.68
CA LEU A 153 6.96 -4.80 -2.37
C LEU A 153 5.99 -5.21 -1.26
N ASN A 154 4.73 -4.79 -1.35
CA ASN A 154 3.73 -5.14 -0.33
C ASN A 154 3.49 -6.66 -0.26
N MET A 155 3.43 -7.37 -1.39
CA MET A 155 3.34 -8.84 -1.42
C MET A 155 4.55 -9.50 -0.73
N HIS A 156 5.75 -9.00 -0.95
CA HIS A 156 6.96 -9.53 -0.31
C HIS A 156 6.88 -9.35 1.22
N ILE A 157 6.41 -8.19 1.69
CA ILE A 157 6.16 -7.96 3.12
C ILE A 157 5.09 -8.94 3.64
N ARG A 158 3.99 -9.14 2.91
CA ARG A 158 2.91 -10.08 3.30
C ARG A 158 3.36 -11.54 3.37
N ALA A 159 4.30 -11.92 2.50
CA ALA A 159 4.83 -13.28 2.42
C ALA A 159 5.73 -13.62 3.62
N ASP A 160 6.26 -12.64 4.34
CA ASP A 160 7.06 -12.86 5.55
C ASP A 160 6.17 -13.26 6.74
N LYS A 161 5.74 -14.52 6.75
CA LYS A 161 4.91 -15.10 7.83
C LYS A 161 5.66 -15.30 9.15
N ASN A 162 6.99 -15.31 9.10
CA ASN A 162 7.86 -15.57 10.26
C ASN A 162 8.44 -14.30 10.88
N ASP A 163 8.02 -13.11 10.42
CA ASP A 163 8.49 -11.80 10.89
C ASP A 163 10.02 -11.61 10.79
N GLN A 164 10.64 -12.19 9.77
CA GLN A 164 12.07 -12.04 9.50
C GLN A 164 12.45 -10.59 9.13
N LEU A 165 11.51 -9.83 8.60
CA LEU A 165 11.66 -8.43 8.24
C LEU A 165 11.42 -7.48 9.43
N LEU A 166 10.89 -7.99 10.55
CA LEU A 166 10.51 -7.19 11.74
C LEU A 166 9.54 -6.06 11.38
N LEU A 167 8.60 -6.35 10.47
CA LEU A 167 7.58 -5.42 9.99
C LEU A 167 6.18 -5.75 10.51
N ARG A 168 6.06 -6.79 11.33
CA ARG A 168 4.82 -7.08 12.05
C ARG A 168 4.80 -6.33 13.37
N THR A 169 3.63 -5.83 13.73
CA THR A 169 3.41 -5.10 14.99
C THR A 169 2.00 -5.35 15.48
N THR A 170 1.68 -4.98 16.71
CA THR A 170 0.30 -5.06 17.20
C THR A 170 -0.54 -3.97 16.53
N LEU A 171 -1.68 -4.35 15.95
CA LEU A 171 -2.60 -3.39 15.33
C LEU A 171 -3.21 -2.52 16.43
N ARG A 172 -3.04 -1.20 16.35
CA ARG A 172 -3.53 -0.28 17.39
C ARG A 172 -5.00 0.02 17.18
N PRO A 173 -5.74 0.43 18.23
CA PRO A 173 -7.13 0.87 18.08
C PRO A 173 -7.30 1.99 17.04
N SER A 174 -6.34 2.92 16.93
CA SER A 174 -6.33 3.96 15.90
C SER A 174 -6.23 3.40 14.49
N ASP A 175 -5.43 2.33 14.29
CA ASP A 175 -5.26 1.70 12.98
C ASP A 175 -6.57 1.00 12.56
N VAL A 176 -7.22 0.31 13.51
CA VAL A 176 -8.57 -0.26 13.32
C VAL A 176 -9.58 0.84 12.95
N GLN A 177 -9.55 1.96 13.67
CA GLN A 177 -10.47 3.07 13.40
C GLN A 177 -10.22 3.67 12.02
N ASN A 178 -8.97 3.83 11.58
CA ASN A 178 -8.67 4.33 10.23
C ASN A 178 -9.23 3.43 9.14
N ILE A 179 -9.15 2.10 9.31
CA ILE A 179 -9.72 1.15 8.36
C ILE A 179 -11.25 1.28 8.32
N ARG A 180 -11.89 1.45 9.49
CA ARG A 180 -13.34 1.68 9.60
C ARG A 180 -13.76 3.02 9.01
N ASP A 181 -13.02 4.10 9.27
CA ASP A 181 -13.28 5.43 8.72
C ASP A 181 -13.10 5.43 7.20
N ALA A 182 -12.11 4.69 6.70
CA ALA A 182 -11.94 4.46 5.27
C ALA A 182 -13.13 3.68 4.69
N ALA A 183 -13.74 2.75 5.44
CA ALA A 183 -14.94 2.01 5.03
C ALA A 183 -16.22 2.86 5.11
N ALA A 184 -16.35 3.73 6.11
CA ALA A 184 -17.54 4.55 6.34
C ALA A 184 -17.64 5.74 5.37
N ASN A 185 -16.51 6.30 4.93
CA ASN A 185 -16.46 7.47 4.05
C ASN A 185 -16.58 7.15 2.55
N LEU A 186 -17.31 6.09 2.18
CA LEU A 186 -17.33 5.56 0.82
C LEU A 186 -18.48 6.10 -0.05
N PRO A 187 -18.24 7.20 -0.82
CA PRO A 187 -18.81 7.36 -2.16
C PRO A 187 -17.86 7.92 -3.27
N THR A 188 -16.53 8.09 -3.07
CA THR A 188 -15.59 8.83 -3.98
C THR A 188 -14.28 8.09 -4.34
N HIS A 189 -13.35 8.68 -5.12
CA HIS A 189 -12.12 8.09 -5.76
C HIS A 189 -11.33 7.06 -4.93
N SER A 190 -11.26 7.20 -3.61
CA SER A 190 -10.68 6.24 -2.66
C SER A 190 -11.45 4.91 -2.58
N THR A 191 -12.78 4.89 -2.74
CA THR A 191 -13.58 3.66 -3.02
C THR A 191 -13.12 2.98 -4.29
N ARG A 192 -12.76 3.75 -5.31
CA ARG A 192 -12.25 3.26 -6.59
C ARG A 192 -10.85 2.68 -6.41
N VAL A 193 -10.01 3.32 -5.59
CA VAL A 193 -8.67 2.84 -5.25
C VAL A 193 -8.73 1.58 -4.37
N LEU A 194 -9.64 1.53 -3.41
CA LEU A 194 -9.85 0.35 -2.57
C LEU A 194 -10.52 -0.78 -3.33
N ARG A 195 -11.58 -0.51 -4.13
CA ARG A 195 -12.14 -1.49 -5.06
C ARG A 195 -11.10 -1.94 -6.07
N ALA A 196 -10.24 -1.06 -6.57
CA ALA A 196 -9.13 -1.44 -7.44
C ALA A 196 -8.08 -2.26 -6.68
N LYS A 197 -7.78 -1.95 -5.40
CA LYS A 197 -6.89 -2.75 -4.55
C LYS A 197 -7.47 -4.15 -4.34
N MET A 198 -8.74 -4.22 -3.94
CA MET A 198 -9.48 -5.47 -3.74
C MET A 198 -9.66 -6.26 -5.05
N ALA A 199 -9.87 -5.60 -6.19
CA ALA A 199 -9.98 -6.25 -7.49
C ALA A 199 -8.63 -6.72 -8.06
N ARG A 200 -7.53 -5.99 -7.77
CA ARG A 200 -6.17 -6.37 -8.19
C ARG A 200 -5.63 -7.56 -7.39
N GLU A 201 -6.04 -7.69 -6.14
CA GLU A 201 -5.53 -8.71 -5.24
C GLU A 201 -6.53 -9.88 -5.17
N SER A 202 -6.16 -11.00 -5.80
CA SER A 202 -7.01 -12.21 -5.96
C SER A 202 -7.50 -12.84 -4.64
N ILE A 203 -6.94 -12.38 -3.53
CA ILE A 203 -7.25 -12.76 -2.16
C ILE A 203 -8.57 -12.15 -1.63
N TYR A 204 -9.10 -11.10 -2.27
CA TYR A 204 -10.35 -10.46 -1.85
C TYR A 204 -11.57 -10.90 -2.68
N THR A 205 -11.41 -11.87 -3.58
CA THR A 205 -12.56 -12.39 -4.33
C THR A 205 -13.43 -13.24 -3.41
N PRO A 206 -14.73 -12.90 -3.21
CA PRO A 206 -15.61 -13.70 -2.38
C PRO A 206 -15.77 -15.10 -2.97
N VAL A 207 -15.78 -16.10 -2.09
CA VAL A 207 -15.92 -17.50 -2.45
C VAL A 207 -17.18 -18.04 -1.80
N SER A 208 -18.11 -18.56 -2.60
CA SER A 208 -19.26 -19.30 -2.10
C SER A 208 -19.01 -20.79 -2.28
N VAL A 209 -19.45 -21.60 -1.31
CA VAL A 209 -19.40 -23.06 -1.42
C VAL A 209 -20.83 -23.58 -1.41
N SER A 210 -21.28 -24.10 -2.55
CA SER A 210 -22.59 -24.72 -2.69
C SER A 210 -22.43 -26.12 -3.28
N GLY A 211 -22.93 -27.13 -2.58
CA GLY A 211 -22.87 -28.53 -3.04
C GLY A 211 -21.45 -29.10 -3.22
N GLY A 212 -20.46 -28.62 -2.46
CA GLY A 212 -19.05 -29.03 -2.60
C GLY A 212 -18.33 -28.39 -3.80
N VAL A 213 -19.01 -27.53 -4.55
CA VAL A 213 -18.41 -26.72 -5.62
C VAL A 213 -18.07 -25.36 -5.06
N VAL A 214 -16.83 -24.96 -5.24
CA VAL A 214 -16.32 -23.64 -4.87
C VAL A 214 -16.60 -22.69 -6.04
N THR A 215 -17.58 -21.81 -5.87
CA THR A 215 -18.01 -20.86 -6.90
C THR A 215 -17.67 -19.44 -6.46
N ARG A 216 -16.82 -18.74 -7.22
CA ARG A 216 -16.57 -17.32 -7.00
C ARG A 216 -17.82 -16.55 -7.40
N MET A 217 -18.40 -15.82 -6.45
CA MET A 217 -19.51 -14.94 -6.79
C MET A 217 -18.94 -13.76 -7.57
N PRO A 218 -19.54 -13.37 -8.71
CA PRO A 218 -19.22 -12.09 -9.28
C PRO A 218 -19.43 -11.01 -8.21
N LEU A 219 -18.52 -10.04 -8.13
CA LEU A 219 -18.80 -8.78 -7.45
C LEU A 219 -19.89 -8.08 -8.27
N GLU A 220 -21.14 -8.53 -8.15
CA GLU A 220 -22.28 -7.83 -8.71
C GLU A 220 -22.41 -6.50 -7.96
N TYR A 221 -22.38 -5.42 -8.74
CA TYR A 221 -22.46 -4.04 -8.24
C TYR A 221 -23.70 -3.79 -7.35
N ASP A 222 -24.73 -4.64 -7.44
CA ASP A 222 -25.99 -4.50 -6.72
C ASP A 222 -25.98 -5.13 -5.31
N PHE A 223 -25.05 -6.04 -4.99
CA PHE A 223 -25.05 -6.74 -3.70
C PHE A 223 -24.65 -5.84 -2.52
N LEU A 224 -23.94 -4.73 -2.77
CA LEU A 224 -23.54 -3.75 -1.75
C LEU A 224 -24.40 -2.47 -1.74
N CYS A 225 -25.32 -2.31 -2.70
CA CYS A 225 -26.30 -1.23 -2.69
C CYS A 225 -27.58 -1.58 -1.92
N ASN A 226 -27.75 -2.83 -1.49
CA ASN A 226 -28.90 -3.31 -0.71
C ASN A 226 -28.64 -3.42 0.80
N ILE A 227 -27.59 -2.76 1.31
CA ILE A 227 -27.39 -2.55 2.76
C ILE A 227 -27.71 -1.08 3.05
N SER A 228 -29.00 -0.77 2.99
CA SER A 228 -29.63 0.46 3.48
C SER A 228 -30.94 0.10 4.15
#